data_AF-A0A368BKU8-F1
#
_entry.id   AF-A0A368BKU8-F1
#
_cell.length_a   1.000
_cell.length_b   1.000
_cell.length_c   1.000
_cell.angle_alpha   90.00
_cell.angle_beta   90.00
_cell.angle_gamma   90.00
#
_symmetry.space_group_name_H-M   'P 1'
#
loop_
_entity.id
_entity.type
_entity.pdbx_description
1 polymer ?
#
loop_
_entity_poly.entity_id
_entity_poly.type
_entity_poly.pdbx_seq_one_letter_code
_entity_poly.pdbx_strand_id
1 'polypeptide(L)'
;MIDSITNNLYSLGRFLLGLYFLLPGLAKVFLFQENLDVVILREVPLPTISLTLVAICQVVLGLFLMLGKYIQLSAIILAVVTLLINLYIHDFWNMSGELNQDHETQNFVKNLAILAGLLVLSKKS
;
A
#
# COMPACT_ATOMS: atom_id res chain seq x y z
N MET A 1 5.47 -12.24 31.01
CA MET A 1 5.03 -13.20 29.96
C MET A 1 4.16 -12.53 28.91
N ILE A 2 3.08 -11.83 29.31
CA ILE A 2 2.17 -11.11 28.39
C ILE A 2 2.90 -10.02 27.58
N ASP A 3 3.83 -9.28 28.18
CA ASP A 3 4.59 -8.23 27.47
C ASP A 3 5.47 -8.79 26.34
N SER A 4 6.06 -9.97 26.53
CA SER A 4 6.84 -10.63 25.48
C SER A 4 5.95 -11.07 24.31
N ILE A 5 4.78 -11.63 24.61
CA ILE A 5 3.79 -12.04 23.60
C ILE A 5 3.31 -10.82 22.81
N THR A 6 2.92 -9.74 23.49
CA THR A 6 2.43 -8.50 22.84
C THR A 6 3.50 -7.84 21.96
N ASN A 7 4.76 -7.80 22.41
CA ASN A 7 5.89 -7.30 21.59
C ASN A 7 6.15 -8.15 20.35
N ASN A 8 6.06 -9.48 20.46
CA ASN A 8 6.20 -10.40 19.33
C ASN A 8 5.04 -10.23 18.33
N LEU A 9 3.80 -10.12 18.82
CA LEU A 9 2.62 -9.88 17.98
C LEU A 9 2.67 -8.53 17.28
N TYR A 10 3.13 -7.48 17.97
CA TYR A 10 3.34 -6.16 17.38
C TYR A 10 4.38 -6.22 16.24
N SER A 11 5.51 -6.89 16.48
CA SER A 11 6.56 -7.06 15.47
C SER A 11 6.06 -7.86 14.27
N LEU A 12 5.27 -8.92 14.51
CA LEU A 12 4.66 -9.72 13.46
C LEU A 12 3.65 -8.90 12.64
N GLY A 13 2.74 -8.16 13.28
CA GLY A 13 1.76 -7.33 12.59
C GLY A 13 2.41 -6.28 11.70
N ARG A 14 3.46 -5.61 12.22
CA ARG A 14 4.27 -4.66 11.44
C ARG A 14 4.99 -5.35 10.28
N PHE A 15 5.53 -6.55 10.49
CA PHE A 15 6.17 -7.32 9.42
C PHE A 15 5.18 -7.69 8.31
N LEU A 16 3.98 -8.15 8.67
CA LEU A 16 2.94 -8.49 7.70
C LEU A 16 2.46 -7.27 6.91
N LEU A 17 2.29 -6.12 7.58
CA LEU A 17 1.98 -4.85 6.90
C LEU A 17 3.10 -4.46 5.93
N GLY A 18 4.36 -4.55 6.35
CA GLY A 18 5.48 -4.26 5.44
C GLY A 18 5.56 -5.23 4.26
N LEU A 19 5.29 -6.52 4.47
CA LEU A 19 5.22 -7.54 3.42
C LEU A 19 4.12 -7.24 2.39
N TYR A 20 2.96 -6.75 2.85
CA TYR A 20 1.86 -6.32 1.99
C TYR A 20 2.27 -5.21 1.01
N PHE A 21 3.18 -4.32 1.40
CA PHE A 21 3.72 -3.30 0.50
C PHE A 21 4.91 -3.78 -0.33
N LEU A 22 5.76 -4.63 0.25
CA LEU A 22 6.95 -5.11 -0.44
C LEU A 22 6.60 -5.91 -1.71
N LEU A 23 5.65 -6.84 -1.63
CA LEU A 23 5.33 -7.69 -2.79
C LEU A 23 4.77 -6.89 -3.98
N PRO A 24 3.74 -6.04 -3.84
CA PRO A 24 3.26 -5.20 -4.93
C PRO A 24 4.28 -4.14 -5.37
N GLY A 25 5.13 -3.66 -4.45
CA GLY A 25 6.23 -2.75 -4.78
C GLY A 25 7.24 -3.41 -5.71
N LEU A 26 7.67 -4.63 -5.40
CA LEU A 26 8.56 -5.41 -6.27
C LEU A 26 7.88 -5.77 -7.60
N ALA A 27 6.59 -6.12 -7.58
CA ALA A 27 5.83 -6.36 -8.81
C ALA A 27 5.83 -5.12 -9.72
N LYS A 28 5.68 -3.90 -9.19
CA LYS A 28 5.79 -2.67 -9.98
C LYS A 28 7.18 -2.44 -10.58
N VAL A 29 8.24 -2.98 -9.98
CA VAL A 29 9.61 -2.88 -10.51
C VAL A 29 9.83 -3.90 -11.62
N PHE A 30 9.46 -5.16 -11.40
CA PHE A 30 9.73 -6.25 -12.35
C PHE A 30 8.71 -6.30 -13.50
N LEU A 31 7.47 -5.89 -13.26
CA LEU A 31 6.37 -5.84 -14.22
C LEU A 31 6.01 -4.38 -14.54
N PHE A 32 7.04 -3.54 -14.73
CA PHE A 32 6.86 -2.09 -14.83
C PHE A 32 5.93 -1.69 -15.99
N GLN A 33 6.11 -2.27 -17.18
CA GLN A 33 5.31 -1.90 -18.36
C GLN A 33 3.83 -2.24 -18.16
N GLU A 34 3.52 -3.43 -17.68
CA GLU A 34 2.14 -3.88 -17.41
C GLU A 34 1.44 -2.95 -16.40
N ASN A 35 2.16 -2.55 -15.34
CA ASN A 35 1.63 -1.61 -14.37
C ASN A 35 1.51 -0.19 -14.93
N LEU A 36 2.43 0.22 -15.80
CA LEU A 36 2.39 1.54 -16.44
C LEU A 36 1.16 1.66 -17.35
N ASP A 37 0.82 0.62 -18.10
CA ASP A 37 -0.36 0.60 -18.97
C ASP A 37 -1.65 0.81 -18.14
N VAL A 38 -1.75 0.19 -16.96
CA VAL A 38 -2.87 0.41 -16.03
C VAL A 38 -2.89 1.85 -15.51
N VAL A 39 -1.75 2.39 -15.12
CA VAL A 39 -1.63 3.76 -14.59
C VAL A 39 -1.98 4.80 -15.66
N ILE A 40 -1.62 4.56 -16.93
CA ILE A 40 -2.00 5.40 -18.07
C ILE A 40 -3.51 5.31 -18.32
N LEU A 41 -4.07 4.10 -18.33
CA LEU A 41 -5.52 3.87 -18.52
C LEU A 41 -6.36 4.59 -17.45
N ARG A 42 -5.84 4.66 -16.22
CA ARG A 42 -6.46 5.35 -15.09
C ARG A 42 -6.16 6.86 -15.02
N GLU A 43 -5.58 7.41 -16.09
CA GLU A 43 -5.28 8.85 -16.24
C GLU A 43 -4.50 9.45 -15.06
N VAL A 44 -3.63 8.66 -14.42
CA VAL A 44 -2.83 9.14 -13.30
C VAL A 44 -1.84 10.20 -13.79
N PRO A 45 -1.76 11.38 -13.13
CA PRO A 45 -0.82 12.42 -13.52
C PRO A 45 0.62 11.91 -13.51
N LEU A 46 1.41 12.30 -14.53
CA LEU A 46 2.82 11.94 -14.66
C LEU A 46 3.06 10.43 -14.48
N PRO A 47 2.44 9.56 -15.31
CA PRO A 47 2.24 8.14 -15.02
C PRO A 47 3.56 7.40 -14.71
N THR A 48 4.62 7.65 -15.49
CA THR A 48 5.95 7.06 -15.25
C THR A 48 6.53 7.49 -13.90
N ILE A 49 6.49 8.78 -13.57
CA ILE A 49 7.04 9.32 -12.32
C ILE A 49 6.24 8.79 -11.12
N SER A 50 4.91 8.84 -11.23
CA SER A 50 3.99 8.35 -10.20
C SER A 50 4.19 6.87 -9.92
N LEU A 51 4.28 6.03 -10.96
CA LEU A 51 4.54 4.59 -10.80
C LEU A 51 5.90 4.32 -10.15
N THR A 52 6.97 4.98 -10.62
CA THR A 52 8.31 4.83 -10.04
C THR A 52 8.35 5.25 -8.58
N LEU A 53 7.73 6.39 -8.22
CA LEU A 53 7.68 6.87 -6.85
C LEU A 53 6.92 5.90 -5.95
N VAL A 54 5.74 5.42 -6.39
CA VAL A 54 4.97 4.42 -5.65
C VAL A 54 5.77 3.14 -5.45
N ALA A 55 6.45 2.63 -6.49
CA ALA A 55 7.28 1.44 -6.38
C ALA A 55 8.40 1.60 -5.34
N ILE A 56 9.13 2.72 -5.38
CA ILE A 56 10.19 3.03 -4.41
C ILE A 56 9.62 3.14 -3.00
N CYS A 57 8.54 3.88 -2.81
CA CYS A 57 7.89 4.03 -1.51
C CYS A 57 7.44 2.68 -0.95
N GLN A 58 6.77 1.84 -1.76
CA GLN A 58 6.28 0.54 -1.33
C GLN A 58 7.41 -0.41 -0.94
N VAL A 59 8.50 -0.48 -1.73
CA VAL A 59 9.64 -1.35 -1.43
C VAL A 59 10.41 -0.85 -0.20
N VAL A 60 10.84 0.41 -0.20
CA VAL A 60 11.72 0.94 0.85
C VAL A 60 10.99 1.03 2.18
N LEU A 61 9.78 1.59 2.19
CA LEU A 61 9.02 1.78 3.42
C LEU A 61 8.42 0.45 3.91
N GLY A 62 8.08 -0.47 3.01
CA GLY A 62 7.70 -1.84 3.36
C GLY A 62 8.83 -2.57 4.10
N LEU A 63 10.07 -2.47 3.61
CA LEU A 63 11.25 -3.01 4.29
C LEU A 63 11.51 -2.33 5.64
N PHE A 64 11.38 -1.01 5.72
CA PHE A 64 11.51 -0.27 6.98
C PHE A 64 10.46 -0.72 8.00
N LEU A 65 9.21 -0.90 7.57
CA LEU A 65 8.20 -1.53 8.41
C LEU A 65 8.67 -2.91 8.83
N MET A 66 9.07 -3.83 7.96
CA MET A 66 9.50 -5.18 8.35
C MET A 66 10.67 -5.20 9.34
N LEU A 67 11.68 -4.35 9.12
CA LEU A 67 12.90 -4.28 9.94
C LEU A 67 12.73 -3.46 11.22
N GLY A 68 11.61 -2.76 11.39
CA GLY A 68 11.33 -1.95 12.58
C GLY A 68 12.06 -0.62 12.60
N LYS A 69 12.39 -0.09 11.42
CA LYS A 69 13.07 1.20 11.24
C LYS A 69 12.06 2.23 10.76
N TYR A 70 12.20 3.48 11.23
CA TYR A 70 11.37 4.62 10.80
C TYR A 70 9.86 4.33 10.78
N ILE A 71 9.36 3.52 11.72
CA ILE A 71 8.02 2.92 11.68
C ILE A 71 6.92 3.96 11.46
N GLN A 72 6.93 5.01 12.29
CA GLN A 72 5.94 6.08 12.22
C GLN A 72 5.95 6.80 10.86
N LEU A 73 7.12 7.17 10.36
CA LEU A 73 7.26 7.88 9.08
C LEU A 73 6.82 6.98 7.91
N SER A 74 7.27 5.73 7.90
CA SER A 74 6.88 4.73 6.91
C SER A 74 5.37 4.52 6.89
N ALA A 75 4.75 4.41 8.07
CA ALA A 75 3.31 4.21 8.18
C ALA A 75 2.50 5.40 7.63
N ILE A 76 2.91 6.64 7.93
CA ILE A 76 2.24 7.86 7.43
C ILE A 76 2.36 7.96 5.91
N ILE A 77 3.57 7.79 5.36
CA ILE A 77 3.77 7.90 3.91
C ILE A 77 3.02 6.78 3.18
N LEU A 78 3.11 5.54 3.66
CA LEU A 78 2.37 4.43 3.07
C LEU A 78 0.85 4.62 3.17
N ALA A 79 0.34 5.27 4.22
CA ALA A 79 -1.08 5.60 4.34
C ALA A 79 -1.52 6.57 3.24
N VAL A 80 -0.72 7.61 2.97
CA VAL A 80 -0.97 8.55 1.86
C VAL A 80 -0.91 7.82 0.51
N VAL A 81 0.11 6.97 0.30
CA VAL A 81 0.24 6.16 -0.92
C VAL A 81 -0.98 5.26 -1.13
N THR A 82 -1.44 4.56 -0.09
CA THR A 82 -2.63 3.71 -0.15
C THR A 82 -3.89 4.50 -0.49
N LEU A 83 -4.06 5.69 0.09
CA LEU A 83 -5.19 6.56 -0.22
C LEU A 83 -5.17 7.00 -1.69
N LEU A 84 -4.01 7.41 -2.20
CA LEU A 84 -3.86 7.80 -3.61
C LEU A 84 -4.13 6.62 -4.56
N ILE A 85 -3.62 5.42 -4.26
CA ILE A 85 -3.91 4.21 -5.05
C ILE A 85 -5.42 3.95 -5.07
N ASN A 86 -6.11 4.08 -3.93
CA ASN A 86 -7.56 3.89 -3.88
C ASN A 86 -8.33 4.89 -4.73
N LEU A 87 -7.92 6.16 -4.74
CA LEU A 87 -8.63 7.21 -5.47
C LEU A 87 -8.39 7.15 -6.98
N TYR A 88 -7.24 6.66 -7.43
CA TYR A 88 -6.89 6.63 -8.85
C TYR A 88 -7.08 5.25 -9.50
N ILE A 89 -6.76 4.16 -8.79
CA ILE A 89 -6.72 2.82 -9.39
C ILE A 89 -7.97 2.01 -9.06
N HIS A 90 -8.46 2.16 -7.82
CA HIS A 90 -9.59 1.38 -7.30
C HIS A 90 -10.85 2.26 -7.15
N ASP A 91 -11.08 3.17 -8.09
CA ASP A 91 -12.18 4.12 -8.11
C ASP A 91 -13.48 3.49 -8.61
N PHE A 92 -13.90 2.41 -7.94
CA PHE A 92 -15.03 1.56 -8.35
C PHE A 92 -16.36 2.31 -8.56
N TRP A 93 -16.54 3.48 -7.96
CA TRP A 93 -17.72 4.34 -8.14
C TRP A 93 -17.83 4.92 -9.56
N ASN A 94 -16.73 4.97 -10.32
CA ASN A 94 -16.70 5.41 -11.71
C ASN A 94 -16.88 4.25 -12.72
N MET A 95 -16.96 3.00 -12.26
CA MET A 95 -16.94 1.80 -13.11
C MET A 95 -18.31 1.11 -13.25
N SER A 96 -19.40 1.89 -13.18
CA SER A 96 -20.75 1.34 -13.15
C SER A 96 -21.08 0.57 -14.43
N GLY A 97 -21.36 -0.74 -14.29
CA GLY A 97 -21.68 -1.62 -15.41
C GLY A 97 -20.47 -2.26 -16.09
N GLU A 98 -19.25 -2.02 -15.58
CA GLU A 98 -18.05 -2.71 -16.02
C GLU A 98 -17.88 -4.06 -15.30
N LEU A 99 -17.38 -5.08 -16.02
CA LEU A 99 -17.15 -6.42 -15.49
C LEU A 99 -16.24 -6.45 -14.25
N ASN A 100 -15.39 -5.44 -14.06
CA ASN A 100 -14.39 -5.40 -13.00
C ASN A 100 -14.81 -4.59 -11.76
N GLN A 101 -16.02 -4.02 -11.72
CA GLN A 101 -16.45 -3.14 -10.63
C GLN A 101 -16.37 -3.81 -9.25
N ASP A 102 -16.80 -5.07 -9.13
CA ASP A 102 -16.76 -5.82 -7.87
C ASP A 102 -15.31 -6.07 -7.42
N HIS A 103 -14.42 -6.37 -8.37
CA HIS A 103 -13.00 -6.58 -8.08
C HIS A 103 -12.34 -5.31 -7.52
N GLU A 104 -12.62 -4.15 -8.13
CA GLU A 104 -12.08 -2.88 -7.67
C GLU A 104 -12.69 -2.44 -6.34
N THR A 105 -13.98 -2.72 -6.11
CA THR A 105 -14.64 -2.47 -4.81
C THR A 105 -13.96 -3.26 -3.70
N GLN A 106 -13.66 -4.55 -3.94
CA GLN A 106 -12.97 -5.39 -2.96
C GLN A 106 -11.55 -4.86 -2.67
N ASN A 107 -10.81 -4.44 -3.70
CA ASN A 107 -9.48 -3.86 -3.53
C ASN A 107 -9.52 -2.55 -2.74
N PHE A 108 -10.49 -1.69 -3.02
CA PHE A 108 -10.69 -0.44 -2.29
C PHE A 108 -10.93 -0.70 -0.80
N VAL A 109 -11.85 -1.61 -0.46
CA VAL A 109 -12.19 -1.96 0.94
C VAL A 109 -11.00 -2.62 1.65
N LYS A 110 -10.30 -3.54 0.99
CA LYS A 110 -9.05 -4.14 1.53
C LYS A 110 -8.03 -3.05 1.86
N ASN A 111 -7.83 -2.10 0.96
CA ASN A 111 -6.90 -1.00 1.18
C ASN A 111 -7.35 -0.05 2.31
N LEU A 112 -8.65 0.12 2.56
CA LEU A 112 -9.14 0.85 3.75
C LEU A 112 -8.75 0.14 5.04
N ALA A 113 -8.82 -1.20 5.10
CA ALA A 113 -8.38 -1.95 6.26
C ALA A 113 -6.86 -1.82 6.49
N ILE A 114 -6.07 -1.85 5.42
CA ILE A 114 -4.62 -1.62 5.48
C ILE A 114 -4.32 -0.19 5.94
N LEU A 115 -5.03 0.81 5.40
CA LEU A 115 -4.92 2.20 5.81
C LEU A 115 -5.20 2.36 7.31
N ALA A 116 -6.27 1.75 7.82
CA ALA A 116 -6.56 1.75 9.26
C ALA A 116 -5.39 1.16 10.08
N GLY A 117 -4.82 0.02 9.65
CA GLY A 117 -3.64 -0.57 10.29
C GLY A 117 -2.42 0.36 10.30
N LEU A 118 -2.17 1.06 9.19
CA LEU A 118 -1.09 2.04 9.09
C LEU A 118 -1.33 3.26 9.99
N LEU A 119 -2.56 3.77 10.06
CA LEU A 119 -2.91 4.89 10.93
C LEU A 119 -2.72 4.52 12.40
N VAL A 120 -3.10 3.30 12.82
CA VAL A 120 -2.81 2.80 14.17
C VAL A 120 -1.30 2.71 14.41
N LEU A 121 -0.53 2.21 13.44
CA LEU A 121 0.93 2.07 13.51
C LEU A 121 1.68 3.41 13.47
N SER A 122 1.03 4.48 12.97
CA SER A 122 1.59 5.83 12.93
C SER A 122 1.66 6.52 14.31
N LYS A 123 1.06 5.91 15.34
CA LYS A 123 1.14 6.42 16.70
C LYS A 123 2.61 6.49 17.14
N LYS A 124 3.01 7.67 17.64
CA LYS A 124 4.33 7.84 18.25
C LYS A 124 4.44 6.93 19.47
N SER A 125 5.37 5.99 19.43
CA SER A 125 5.72 5.10 20.55
C SER A 125 6.66 5.81 21.51
#